data_AF-A0A536Q204-F1
#
_entry.id   AF-A0A536Q204-F1
#
_cell.length_a   1.000
_cell.length_b   1.000
_cell.length_c   1.000
_cell.angle_alpha   90.00
_cell.angle_beta   90.00
_cell.angle_gamma   90.00
#
_symmetry.space_group_name_H-M   'P 1'
#
loop_
_entity.id
_entity.type
_entity.pdbx_description
1 polymer ?
#
loop_
_entity_poly.entity_id
_entity_poly.type
_entity_poly.pdbx_seq_one_letter_code
_entity_poly.pdbx_strand_id
1 'polypeptide(L)' 'RAETDYLREGRNAERFIANFAGDDSVHFPCVFWEQTTARVLTLQRISGIKIDDFAALDTAGIDRAGIANSGARMVLKMV' A
#
# COMPACT_ATOMS: atom_id res chain seq x y z
N ARG A 1 13.39 22.11 3.21
CA ARG A 1 12.10 21.44 3.48
C ARG A 1 11.54 21.03 2.11
N ALA A 2 11.35 19.74 1.86
CA ALA A 2 10.57 19.31 0.70
C ALA A 2 9.10 19.46 1.07
N GLU A 3 8.38 20.33 0.36
CA GLU A 3 6.92 20.41 0.48
C GLU A 3 6.34 19.10 -0.09
N THR A 4 5.43 18.46 0.64
CA THR A 4 4.77 17.23 0.19
C THR A 4 3.90 17.55 -1.02
N ASP A 5 4.20 16.94 -2.17
CA ASP A 5 3.38 17.02 -3.38
C ASP A 5 2.65 15.68 -3.59
N TYR A 6 1.37 15.66 -3.24
CA TYR A 6 0.54 14.46 -3.37
C TYR A 6 0.26 14.04 -4.81
N LEU A 7 0.47 14.91 -5.81
CA LEU A 7 0.43 14.48 -7.21
C LEU A 7 1.61 13.56 -7.53
N ARG A 8 2.77 13.80 -6.92
CA ARG A 8 3.94 12.93 -7.04
C ARG A 8 3.70 11.60 -6.34
N GLU A 9 3.10 11.62 -5.15
CA GLU A 9 2.75 10.39 -4.44
C GLU A 9 1.70 9.56 -5.18
N GLY A 10 0.66 10.18 -5.75
CA GLY A 10 -0.33 9.49 -6.58
C GLY A 10 0.31 8.80 -7.80
N ARG A 11 1.22 9.48 -8.50
CA ARG A 11 1.95 8.88 -9.65
C ARG A 11 2.85 7.72 -9.20
N ASN A 12 3.44 7.82 -8.02
CA ASN A 12 4.22 6.73 -7.45
C ASN A 12 3.33 5.52 -7.11
N ALA A 13 2.12 5.75 -6.59
CA ALA A 13 1.14 4.69 -6.33
C ALA A 13 0.76 3.93 -7.61
N GLU A 14 0.50 4.63 -8.71
CA GLU A 14 0.25 3.98 -10.01
C GLU A 14 1.44 3.17 -10.52
N ARG A 15 2.66 3.66 -10.27
CA ARG A 15 3.90 2.91 -10.58
C ARG A 15 3.99 1.62 -9.78
N PHE A 16 3.62 1.64 -8.50
CA PHE A 16 3.56 0.41 -7.70
C PHE A 16 2.51 -0.56 -8.23
N ILE A 17 1.31 -0.09 -8.58
CA ILE A 17 0.28 -0.94 -9.20
C ILE A 17 0.85 -1.64 -10.46
N ALA A 18 1.51 -0.89 -11.34
CA ALA A 18 2.11 -1.45 -12.56
C ALA A 18 3.23 -2.47 -12.27
N ASN A 19 4.15 -2.14 -11.34
CA ASN A 19 5.27 -3.03 -10.97
C ASN A 19 4.81 -4.35 -10.34
N PHE A 20 3.62 -4.37 -9.73
CA PHE A 20 3.06 -5.52 -9.02
C PHE A 20 1.83 -6.13 -9.70
N ALA A 21 1.54 -5.78 -10.96
CA ALA A 21 0.34 -6.22 -11.68
C ALA A 21 0.13 -7.75 -11.82
N GLY A 22 1.15 -8.57 -11.56
CA GLY A 22 1.06 -10.04 -11.54
C GLY A 22 1.38 -10.66 -10.19
N ASP A 23 1.35 -9.89 -9.11
CA ASP A 23 1.66 -10.34 -7.76
C ASP A 23 0.42 -10.21 -6.86
N ASP A 24 -0.28 -11.32 -6.66
CA ASP A 24 -1.50 -11.36 -5.85
C ASP A 24 -1.24 -11.27 -4.33
N SER A 25 0.04 -11.19 -3.91
CA SER A 25 0.39 -11.09 -2.49
C SER A 25 0.25 -9.68 -1.91
N VAL A 26 0.12 -8.65 -2.76
CA VAL A 26 0.00 -7.24 -2.33
C VAL A 26 -1.03 -6.51 -3.18
N HIS A 27 -1.96 -5.82 -2.51
CA HIS A 27 -2.93 -4.92 -3.15
C HIS A 27 -2.56 -3.46 -2.89
N PHE A 28 -2.51 -2.65 -3.94
CA PHE A 28 -2.29 -1.20 -3.85
C PHE A 28 -3.60 -0.46 -4.17
N PRO A 29 -4.02 0.52 -3.35
CA PRO A 29 -5.25 1.27 -3.62
C PRO A 29 -5.12 2.12 -4.88
N CYS A 30 -6.17 2.18 -5.69
CA CYS A 30 -6.21 3.10 -6.83
C CYS A 30 -6.29 4.57 -6.39
N VAL A 31 -5.78 5.47 -7.23
CA VAL A 31 -5.86 6.92 -7.02
C VAL A 31 -7.11 7.48 -7.68
N PHE A 32 -7.88 8.29 -6.97
CA PHE A 32 -8.99 9.05 -7.52
C PHE A 32 -8.52 10.45 -7.91
N TRP A 33 -8.12 10.61 -9.17
CA TRP A 33 -7.45 11.82 -9.67
C TRP A 33 -8.34 13.07 -9.67
N GLU A 34 -9.64 12.93 -9.92
CA GLU A 34 -10.57 14.06 -9.92
C GLU A 34 -10.71 14.71 -8.52
N GLN A 35 -10.40 13.95 -7.46
CA GLN A 35 -10.44 14.36 -6.06
C GLN A 35 -9.03 14.52 -5.46
N THR A 36 -7.98 14.37 -6.26
CA THR A 36 -6.59 14.50 -5.81
C THR A 36 -6.01 15.83 -6.27
N THR A 37 -5.32 16.51 -5.37
CA THR A 37 -4.63 17.79 -5.61
C THR A 37 -3.21 17.71 -5.04
N ALA A 38 -2.40 18.76 -5.22
CA ALA A 38 -1.07 18.82 -4.60
C ALA A 38 -1.10 18.70 -3.06
N ARG A 39 -2.24 19.00 -2.42
CA ARG A 39 -2.41 19.01 -0.95
C ARG A 39 -3.35 17.94 -0.39
N VAL A 40 -4.04 17.20 -1.25
CA VAL A 40 -4.96 16.12 -0.85
C VAL A 40 -4.77 14.93 -1.77
N LEU A 41 -4.46 13.76 -1.21
CA LEU A 41 -4.44 12.49 -1.94
C LEU A 41 -5.70 11.67 -1.62
N THR A 42 -6.46 11.32 -2.65
CA THR A 42 -7.68 10.50 -2.51
C THR A 42 -7.45 9.11 -3.08
N LEU A 43 -7.63 8.07 -2.25
CA LEU A 43 -7.33 6.68 -2.59
C LEU A 43 -8.54 5.76 -2.39
N GLN A 44 -8.50 4.57 -3.01
CA GLN A 44 -9.41 3.47 -2.70
C GLN A 44 -9.45 3.19 -1.20
N ARG A 45 -10.65 3.10 -0.65
CA ARG A 45 -10.83 2.65 0.73
C ARG A 45 -10.55 1.15 0.83
N ILE A 46 -9.57 0.78 1.65
CA ILE A 46 -9.25 -0.61 2.00
C ILE A 46 -9.70 -0.87 3.44
N SER A 47 -10.21 -2.07 3.70
CA SER A 47 -10.56 -2.54 5.04
C SER A 47 -9.74 -3.78 5.37
N GLY A 48 -9.30 -3.91 6.62
CA GLY A 48 -8.48 -5.03 7.07
C GLY A 48 -8.08 -4.87 8.54
N ILE A 49 -7.30 -5.84 9.03
CA ILE A 49 -6.68 -5.80 10.36
C ILE A 49 -5.39 -5.00 10.24
N LYS A 50 -5.14 -4.10 11.20
CA LYS A 50 -3.89 -3.34 11.21
C LYS A 50 -2.71 -4.29 11.46
N ILE A 51 -1.61 -4.07 10.76
CA ILE A 51 -0.42 -4.93 10.83
C ILE A 51 0.22 -4.98 12.23
N ASP A 52 -0.02 -3.95 13.05
CA ASP A 52 0.47 -3.83 14.42
C ASP A 52 -0.51 -4.40 15.47
N ASP A 53 -1.70 -4.84 15.07
CA ASP A 53 -2.66 -5.50 15.96
C ASP A 53 -2.43 -7.02 15.99
N PHE A 54 -1.39 -7.44 16.70
CA PHE A 54 -1.03 -8.86 16.77
C PHE A 54 -2.13 -9.74 17.37
N ALA A 55 -2.91 -9.24 18.32
CA ALA A 55 -3.99 -10.00 18.94
C ALA A 55 -5.11 -10.29 17.94
N ALA A 56 -5.52 -9.29 17.15
CA ALA A 56 -6.50 -9.48 16.10
C ALA A 56 -5.99 -10.39 14.97
N LEU A 57 -4.71 -10.26 14.59
CA LEU A 57 -4.08 -11.13 13.59
C LEU A 57 -4.04 -12.59 14.05
N ASP A 58 -3.62 -12.85 15.30
CA ASP A 58 -3.57 -14.18 15.88
C ASP A 58 -4.98 -14.78 15.99
N THR A 59 -5.97 -13.98 16.42
CA THR A 59 -7.38 -14.41 16.51
C THR A 59 -7.96 -14.76 15.13
N ALA A 60 -7.58 -14.03 14.09
CA ALA A 60 -7.98 -14.29 12.72
C ALA A 60 -7.22 -15.45 12.06
N GLY A 61 -6.25 -16.06 12.76
CA GLY A 61 -5.43 -17.15 12.23
C GLY A 61 -4.50 -16.72 11.10
N ILE A 62 -4.11 -15.45 11.06
CA ILE A 62 -3.29 -14.88 9.98
C ILE A 62 -1.81 -15.15 10.23
N ASP A 63 -1.12 -15.66 9.20
CA ASP A 63 0.32 -15.90 9.24
C ASP A 63 1.12 -14.59 9.21
N ARG A 64 1.57 -14.16 10.40
CA ARG A 64 2.42 -12.97 10.58
C ARG A 64 3.77 -13.08 9.86
N ALA A 65 4.35 -14.29 9.78
CA ALA A 65 5.62 -14.48 9.09
C ALA A 65 5.43 -14.35 7.56
N GLY A 66 4.32 -14.88 7.03
CA GLY A 66 3.90 -14.69 5.65
C GLY A 66 3.70 -13.22 5.27
N ILE A 67 3.07 -12.42 6.15
CA ILE A 67 2.94 -10.97 5.96
C ILE A 67 4.32 -10.31 5.92
N ALA A 68 5.19 -10.61 6.89
CA ALA A 68 6.53 -10.01 6.96
C ALA A 68 7.37 -10.35 5.72
N ASN A 69 7.31 -11.60 5.23
CA ASN A 69 7.97 -12.04 4.02
C ASN A 69 7.45 -11.30 2.78
N SER A 70 6.13 -11.14 2.67
CA SER A 70 5.51 -10.40 1.55
C SER A 70 5.92 -8.92 1.56
N GLY A 71 5.95 -8.29 2.75
CA GLY A 71 6.44 -6.93 2.92
C GLY A 71 7.93 -6.78 2.56
N ALA A 72 8.78 -7.70 2.99
CA ALA A 72 10.20 -7.70 2.65
C ALA A 72 10.42 -7.85 1.13
N ARG A 73 9.70 -8.78 0.48
CA ARG A 73 9.72 -8.95 -0.99
C ARG A 73 9.27 -7.69 -1.71
N MET A 74 8.22 -7.03 -1.23
CA MET A 74 7.75 -5.76 -1.78
C MET A 74 8.85 -4.70 -1.75
N VAL A 75 9.50 -4.50 -0.59
CA VAL A 75 10.60 -3.53 -0.46
C VAL A 75 11.75 -3.85 -1.41
N LEU A 76 12.20 -5.11 -1.46
CA LEU A 76 13.33 -5.53 -2.30
C LEU A 76 13.05 -5.37 -3.80
N LYS A 77 11.80 -5.56 -4.24
CA LYS A 77 11.41 -5.38 -5.65
C LYS A 77 11.41 -3.91 -6.10
N MET A 78 11.46 -2.97 -5.16
CA MET A 78 11.43 -1.53 -5.40
C MET A 78 12.82 -0.87 -5.32
N VAL A 79 13.86 -1.64 -4.95
CA VAL A 79 15.27 -1.24 -4.92
C VAL A 79 15.95 -1.51 -6.27
#